data_AF-A0A3S1ZHW1-F1
#
_entry.id   AF-A0A3S1ZHW1-F1
#
_cell.length_a   1.000
_cell.length_b   1.000
_cell.length_c   1.000
_cell.angle_alpha   90.00
_cell.angle_beta   90.00
_cell.angle_gamma   90.00
#
_symmetry.space_group_name_H-M   'P 1'
#
loop_
_entity.id
_entity.type
_entity.pdbx_description
1 polymer ?
#
loop_
_entity_poly.entity_id
_entity_poly.type
_entity_poly.pdbx_seq_one_letter_code
_entity_poly.pdbx_strand_id
1 'polypeptide(L)'
;AALSPPERARLVRQLRVFWDVHRFRIAPQVASVLDRRHAAGTFDTIAARLVASNDEDGSLAVSFQRRGQTRIETASFDAVINTTGPAHGQALQLNPALSSLAEAGLIRTDQYGLGIETSLDSRAVGRDGRIITTLFVAGPLARGTFGELMGLPEVARHAQTVATEIARLLDTPATISANAARGSVTS
;
A
#
# COMPACT_ATOMS: atom_id res chain seq x y z
N ALA A 1 8.57 16.94 15.20
CA ALA A 1 8.21 16.77 13.77
C ALA A 1 7.24 17.89 13.36
N ALA A 2 7.37 18.44 12.15
CA ALA A 2 6.81 19.76 11.79
C ALA A 2 5.27 19.84 11.62
N LEU A 3 4.56 18.71 11.54
CA LEU A 3 3.09 18.67 11.40
C LEU A 3 2.48 17.66 12.37
N SER A 4 1.31 18.01 12.94
CA SER A 4 0.49 17.12 13.76
C SER A 4 -0.15 16.00 12.93
N PRO A 5 -0.58 14.87 13.52
CA PRO A 5 -1.18 13.77 12.77
C PRO A 5 -2.39 14.17 11.89
N PRO A 6 -3.34 15.02 12.34
CA PRO A 6 -4.44 15.50 11.50
C PRO A 6 -3.98 16.31 10.28
N GLU A 7 -2.96 17.15 10.46
CA GLU A 7 -2.39 17.96 9.37
C GLU A 7 -1.66 17.09 8.35
N ARG A 8 -0.95 16.05 8.81
CA ARG A 8 -0.35 15.05 7.92
C ARG A 8 -1.40 14.30 7.12
N ALA A 9 -2.49 13.88 7.75
CA ALA A 9 -3.59 13.20 7.06
C ALA A 9 -4.24 14.11 6.01
N ARG A 10 -4.40 15.41 6.32
CA ARG A 10 -4.86 16.40 5.34
C ARG A 10 -3.88 16.55 4.18
N LEU A 11 -2.58 16.64 4.46
CA LEU A 11 -1.53 16.73 3.44
C LEU A 11 -1.56 15.52 2.51
N VAL A 12 -1.58 14.30 3.06
CA VAL A 12 -1.64 13.06 2.27
C VAL A 12 -2.90 13.05 1.40
N ARG A 13 -4.06 13.38 1.96
CA ARG A 13 -5.33 13.38 1.21
C ARG A 13 -5.36 14.42 0.08
N GLN A 14 -4.76 15.60 0.29
CA GLN A 14 -4.88 16.73 -0.63
C GLN A 14 -3.73 16.82 -1.63
N LEU A 15 -2.49 16.57 -1.21
CA LEU A 15 -1.29 16.85 -1.99
C LEU A 15 -0.67 15.60 -2.63
N ARG A 16 -1.01 14.39 -2.15
CA ARG A 16 -0.43 13.15 -2.69
C ARG A 16 -0.62 13.02 -4.20
N VAL A 17 -1.81 13.35 -4.71
CA VAL A 17 -2.07 13.23 -6.16
C VAL A 17 -1.12 14.12 -6.98
N PHE A 18 -0.82 15.32 -6.49
CA PHE A 18 0.12 16.22 -7.15
C PHE A 18 1.55 15.68 -7.04
N TRP A 19 1.94 15.17 -5.87
CA TRP A 19 3.25 14.51 -5.69
C TRP A 19 3.43 13.32 -6.65
N ASP A 20 2.46 12.40 -6.67
CA ASP A 20 2.50 11.19 -7.51
C ASP A 20 2.61 11.56 -9.00
N VAL A 21 1.88 12.60 -9.47
CA VAL A 21 1.99 13.10 -10.85
C VAL A 21 3.40 13.63 -11.18
N HIS A 22 4.03 14.37 -10.26
CA HIS A 22 5.38 14.88 -10.50
C HIS A 22 6.46 13.79 -10.42
N ARG A 23 6.26 12.81 -9.54
CA ARG A 23 7.19 11.68 -9.31
C ARG A 23 7.16 10.66 -10.46
N PHE A 24 5.97 10.35 -10.99
CA PHE A 24 5.75 9.27 -11.96
C PHE A 24 5.43 9.79 -13.37
N ARG A 25 6.26 10.72 -13.85
CA ARG A 25 6.11 11.27 -15.20
C ARG A 25 6.52 10.26 -16.26
N ILE A 26 5.72 10.18 -17.32
CA ILE A 26 6.12 9.43 -18.53
C ILE A 26 7.32 10.09 -19.20
N ALA A 27 8.16 9.28 -19.84
CA ALA A 27 9.32 9.78 -20.57
C ALA A 27 8.87 10.60 -21.81
N PRO A 28 9.60 11.66 -22.22
CA PRO A 28 9.22 12.52 -23.33
C PRO A 28 8.91 11.78 -24.62
N GLN A 29 9.69 10.75 -24.96
CA GLN A 29 9.47 9.95 -26.16
C GLN A 29 8.13 9.18 -26.14
N VAL A 30 7.66 8.77 -24.95
CA VAL A 30 6.36 8.11 -24.80
C VAL A 30 5.23 9.13 -24.95
N ALA A 31 5.39 10.31 -24.35
CA ALA A 31 4.42 11.41 -24.50
C ALA A 31 4.22 11.76 -25.99
N SER A 32 5.31 11.91 -26.75
CA SER A 32 5.23 12.20 -28.19
C SER A 32 4.54 11.11 -29.01
N VAL A 33 4.58 9.84 -28.58
CA VAL A 33 3.81 8.77 -29.24
C VAL A 33 2.32 8.95 -29.01
N LEU A 34 1.91 9.24 -27.77
CA LEU A 34 0.50 9.47 -27.42
C LEU A 34 -0.07 10.69 -28.16
N ASP A 35 0.70 11.78 -28.24
CA ASP A 35 0.29 13.00 -28.96
C ASP A 35 0.03 12.71 -30.45
N ARG A 36 0.90 11.93 -31.11
CA ARG A 36 0.70 11.52 -32.50
C ARG A 36 -0.55 10.64 -32.69
N ARG A 37 -0.79 9.72 -31.76
CA ARG A 37 -1.97 8.82 -31.82
C ARG A 37 -3.27 9.57 -31.59
N HIS A 38 -3.25 10.56 -30.71
CA HIS A 38 -4.37 11.48 -30.48
C HIS A 38 -4.66 12.32 -31.73
N ALA A 39 -3.63 12.93 -32.34
CA ALA A 39 -3.79 13.69 -33.59
C ALA A 39 -4.31 12.83 -34.76
N ALA A 40 -3.97 11.53 -34.78
CA ALA A 40 -4.47 10.57 -35.77
C ALA A 40 -5.87 10.02 -35.45
N GLY A 41 -6.51 10.41 -34.35
CA GLY A 41 -7.84 9.91 -33.95
C GLY A 41 -7.86 8.46 -33.48
N THR A 42 -6.71 7.91 -33.08
CA THR A 42 -6.54 6.49 -32.70
C THR A 42 -6.25 6.30 -31.21
N PHE A 43 -6.32 7.37 -30.43
CA PHE A 43 -6.18 7.39 -28.97
C PHE A 43 -7.03 8.52 -28.41
N ASP A 44 -7.80 8.24 -27.36
CA ASP A 44 -8.61 9.21 -26.63
C ASP A 44 -8.34 9.08 -25.12
N THR A 45 -8.46 10.18 -24.39
CA THR A 45 -8.27 10.23 -22.94
C THR A 45 -9.59 10.59 -22.25
N ILE A 46 -10.11 9.64 -21.47
CA ILE A 46 -11.33 9.83 -20.70
C ILE A 46 -10.99 10.09 -19.23
N ALA A 47 -11.19 11.33 -18.78
CA ALA A 47 -11.10 11.67 -17.36
C ALA A 47 -12.36 11.18 -16.62
N ALA A 48 -12.30 9.97 -16.06
CA ALA A 48 -13.42 9.34 -15.37
C ALA A 48 -13.01 8.53 -14.14
N ARG A 49 -13.99 8.23 -13.29
CA ARG A 49 -13.90 7.22 -12.23
C ARG A 49 -14.48 5.91 -12.76
N LEU A 50 -13.72 4.82 -12.68
CA LEU A 50 -14.22 3.48 -12.96
C LEU A 50 -15.23 3.06 -11.89
N VAL A 51 -16.36 2.49 -12.31
CA VAL A 51 -17.44 2.01 -11.43
C VAL A 51 -17.49 0.49 -11.43
N ALA A 52 -17.50 -0.13 -12.60
CA ALA A 52 -17.58 -1.58 -12.75
C ALA A 52 -17.01 -2.03 -14.10
N SER A 53 -16.65 -3.31 -14.18
CA SER A 53 -16.34 -4.01 -15.43
C SER A 53 -16.99 -5.38 -15.38
N ASN A 54 -17.77 -5.73 -16.40
CA ASN A 54 -18.43 -7.03 -16.53
C ASN A 54 -18.01 -7.69 -17.84
N ASP A 55 -17.93 -9.01 -17.82
CA ASP A 55 -17.78 -9.83 -19.02
C ASP A 55 -19.14 -9.87 -19.75
N GLU A 56 -19.12 -9.59 -21.05
CA GLU A 56 -20.28 -9.66 -21.94
C GLU A 56 -19.86 -10.38 -23.22
N ASP A 57 -20.18 -11.68 -23.31
CA ASP A 57 -20.01 -12.58 -24.46
C ASP A 57 -19.09 -12.05 -25.58
N GLY A 58 -17.77 -12.10 -25.32
CA GLY A 58 -16.73 -11.72 -26.28
C GLY A 58 -16.28 -10.26 -26.21
N SER A 59 -16.75 -9.49 -25.22
CA SER A 59 -16.31 -8.12 -24.93
C SER A 59 -16.38 -7.80 -23.44
N LEU A 60 -15.85 -6.65 -23.04
CA LEU A 60 -15.89 -6.15 -21.67
C LEU A 60 -16.73 -4.88 -21.60
N ALA A 61 -17.85 -4.93 -20.89
CA ALA A 61 -18.65 -3.76 -20.57
C ALA A 61 -18.04 -3.02 -19.38
N VAL A 62 -17.57 -1.80 -19.62
CA VAL A 62 -16.91 -0.96 -18.61
C VAL A 62 -17.78 0.25 -18.30
N SER A 63 -18.22 0.34 -17.05
CA SER A 63 -18.99 1.47 -16.54
C SER A 63 -18.08 2.48 -15.85
N PHE A 64 -18.19 3.75 -16.24
CA PHE A 64 -17.41 4.84 -15.66
C PHE A 64 -18.23 6.13 -15.55
N GLN A 65 -17.85 6.99 -14.60
CA GLN A 65 -18.44 8.30 -14.40
C GLN A 65 -17.43 9.38 -14.75
N ARG A 66 -17.73 10.19 -15.78
CA ARG A 66 -16.85 11.29 -16.19
C ARG A 66 -16.73 12.34 -15.09
N ARG A 67 -15.57 12.98 -15.01
CA ARG A 67 -15.32 14.05 -14.04
C ARG A 67 -16.35 15.17 -14.20
N GLY A 68 -16.97 15.57 -13.10
CA GLY A 68 -18.00 16.63 -13.08
C GLY A 68 -19.38 16.19 -13.55
N GLN A 69 -19.56 14.92 -13.92
CA GLN A 69 -20.84 14.36 -14.32
C GLN A 69 -21.38 13.45 -13.20
N THR A 70 -22.71 13.39 -13.08
CA THR A 70 -23.39 12.47 -12.16
C THR A 70 -23.77 11.16 -12.84
N ARG A 71 -24.01 11.20 -14.16
CA ARG A 71 -24.40 10.04 -14.95
C ARG A 71 -23.24 9.04 -15.08
N ILE A 72 -23.58 7.76 -14.99
CA ILE A 72 -22.69 6.64 -15.32
C ILE A 72 -22.89 6.31 -16.81
N GLU A 73 -21.79 6.21 -17.53
CA GLU A 73 -21.71 5.75 -18.91
C GLU A 73 -21.17 4.32 -18.93
N THR A 74 -21.64 3.49 -19.85
CA THR A 74 -21.09 2.15 -20.11
C THR A 74 -20.64 2.09 -21.56
N ALA A 75 -19.44 1.60 -21.79
CA ALA A 75 -18.91 1.34 -23.13
C ALA A 75 -18.31 -0.07 -23.19
N SER A 76 -18.38 -0.69 -24.36
CA SER A 76 -17.81 -2.02 -24.61
C SER A 76 -16.38 -1.89 -25.15
N PHE A 77 -15.50 -2.80 -24.71
CA PHE A 77 -14.09 -2.86 -25.08
C PHE A 77 -13.67 -4.30 -25.36
N ASP A 78 -12.83 -4.52 -26.37
CA ASP A 78 -12.28 -5.85 -26.65
C ASP A 78 -11.26 -6.30 -25.58
N ALA A 79 -10.60 -5.35 -24.92
CA ALA A 79 -9.60 -5.61 -23.89
C ALA A 79 -9.50 -4.47 -22.88
N VAL A 80 -9.18 -4.80 -21.62
CA VAL A 80 -8.93 -3.85 -20.54
C VAL A 80 -7.59 -4.18 -19.88
N ILE A 81 -6.74 -3.17 -19.73
CA ILE A 81 -5.46 -3.28 -19.01
C ILE A 81 -5.57 -2.49 -17.71
N ASN A 82 -5.51 -3.18 -16.57
CA ASN A 82 -5.58 -2.52 -15.27
C ASN A 82 -4.24 -1.87 -14.89
N THR A 83 -4.20 -0.54 -14.93
CA THR A 83 -3.04 0.27 -14.52
C THR A 83 -3.37 1.20 -13.35
N THR A 84 -4.34 0.85 -12.50
CA THR A 84 -4.79 1.68 -11.35
C THR A 84 -3.84 1.64 -10.14
N GLY A 85 -2.75 0.86 -10.25
CA GLY A 85 -1.74 0.72 -9.22
C GLY A 85 -2.14 -0.27 -8.12
N PRO A 86 -1.21 -0.56 -7.20
CA PRO A 86 -1.48 -1.44 -6.06
C PRO A 86 -2.51 -0.78 -5.12
N ALA A 87 -3.60 -1.50 -4.83
CA ALA A 87 -4.66 -1.06 -3.94
C ALA A 87 -4.24 -1.11 -2.46
N HIS A 88 -3.17 -0.38 -2.09
CA HIS A 88 -2.52 -0.47 -0.78
C HIS A 88 -3.46 -0.24 0.41
N GLY A 89 -4.37 0.74 0.30
CA GLY A 89 -5.37 1.00 1.34
C GLY A 89 -6.42 -0.11 1.51
N GLN A 90 -6.49 -1.03 0.53
CA GLN A 90 -7.34 -2.22 0.54
C GLN A 90 -6.53 -3.52 0.68
N ALA A 91 -5.21 -3.44 0.90
CA ALA A 91 -4.34 -4.60 0.86
C ALA A 91 -4.73 -5.65 1.90
N LEU A 92 -5.17 -5.21 3.09
CA LEU A 92 -5.60 -6.10 4.17
C LEU A 92 -6.91 -6.82 3.82
N GLN A 93 -7.77 -6.24 3.00
CA GLN A 93 -9.04 -6.87 2.58
C GLN A 93 -8.86 -7.79 1.38
N LEU A 94 -7.96 -7.43 0.45
CA LEU A 94 -7.80 -8.13 -0.82
C LEU A 94 -6.80 -9.30 -0.76
N ASN A 95 -5.90 -9.32 0.23
CA ASN A 95 -4.93 -10.39 0.42
C ASN A 95 -5.34 -11.28 1.60
N PRO A 96 -5.68 -12.57 1.39
CA PRO A 96 -6.13 -13.47 2.45
C PRO A 96 -5.14 -13.62 3.62
N ALA A 97 -3.83 -13.62 3.35
CA ALA A 97 -2.82 -13.72 4.41
C ALA A 97 -2.78 -12.45 5.28
N LEU A 98 -2.86 -11.27 4.66
CA LEU A 98 -2.94 -10.00 5.39
C LEU A 98 -4.26 -9.87 6.16
N SER A 99 -5.37 -10.34 5.57
CA SER A 99 -6.68 -10.38 6.21
C SER A 99 -6.62 -11.23 7.49
N SER A 100 -6.06 -12.44 7.42
CA SER A 100 -5.90 -13.32 8.58
C SER A 100 -5.02 -12.71 9.68
N LEU A 101 -3.92 -12.05 9.32
CA LEU A 101 -3.07 -11.33 10.30
C LEU A 101 -3.81 -10.17 10.97
N ALA A 102 -4.66 -9.45 10.22
CA ALA A 102 -5.46 -8.35 10.76
C ALA A 102 -6.56 -8.87 11.70
N GLU A 103 -7.22 -9.98 11.34
CA GLU A 103 -8.21 -10.68 12.18
C GLU A 103 -7.59 -11.19 13.48
N ALA A 104 -6.37 -11.73 13.40
CA ALA A 104 -5.57 -12.12 14.56
C ALA A 104 -5.07 -10.93 15.40
N GLY A 105 -5.30 -9.68 14.95
CA GLY A 105 -4.89 -8.46 15.64
C GLY A 105 -3.41 -8.16 15.57
N LEU A 106 -2.65 -8.84 14.70
CA LEU A 106 -1.20 -8.71 14.57
C LEU A 106 -0.77 -7.52 13.69
N ILE A 107 -1.67 -7.05 12.83
CA ILE A 107 -1.47 -5.85 12.01
C ILE A 107 -2.73 -4.98 12.03
N ARG A 108 -2.58 -3.69 11.72
CA ARG A 108 -3.68 -2.77 11.43
C ARG A 108 -3.32 -1.83 10.28
N THR A 109 -4.33 -1.26 9.63
CA THR A 109 -4.12 -0.21 8.64
C THR A 109 -3.50 1.03 9.30
N ASP A 110 -2.60 1.72 8.61
CA ASP A 110 -2.09 3.00 9.10
C ASP A 110 -3.15 4.11 9.06
N GLN A 111 -2.94 5.14 9.87
CA GLN A 111 -3.87 6.28 9.99
C GLN A 111 -4.08 7.09 8.69
N TYR A 112 -3.25 6.90 7.66
CA TYR A 112 -3.36 7.58 6.37
C TYR A 112 -3.90 6.68 5.24
N GLY A 113 -4.19 5.41 5.53
CA GLY A 113 -4.74 4.46 4.55
C GLY A 113 -3.77 4.13 3.42
N LEU A 114 -2.47 4.11 3.71
CA LEU A 114 -1.41 3.85 2.75
C LEU A 114 -0.80 2.44 2.85
N GLY A 115 -1.18 1.66 3.87
CA GLY A 115 -0.70 0.30 4.11
C GLY A 115 -0.89 -0.12 5.57
N ILE A 116 0.14 -0.71 6.16
CA ILE A 116 0.17 -1.27 7.52
C ILE A 116 0.82 -0.25 8.47
N GLU A 117 0.19 -0.03 9.62
CA GLU A 117 0.79 0.78 10.69
C GLU A 117 2.08 0.10 11.17
N THR A 118 3.19 0.84 11.05
CA THR A 118 4.53 0.31 11.26
C THR A 118 5.31 1.24 12.20
N SER A 119 6.08 0.67 13.12
CA SER A 119 7.04 1.44 13.94
C SER A 119 8.25 1.89 13.11
N LEU A 120 9.09 2.77 13.68
CA LEU A 120 10.32 3.24 13.01
C LEU A 120 11.34 2.12 12.76
N ASP A 121 11.31 1.05 13.57
CA ASP A 121 12.14 -0.14 13.40
C ASP A 121 11.51 -1.17 12.44
N SER A 122 10.53 -0.73 11.63
CA SER A 122 9.80 -1.55 10.67
C SER A 122 9.03 -2.73 11.27
N ARG A 123 8.72 -2.70 12.57
CA ARG A 123 7.85 -3.70 13.21
C ARG A 123 6.38 -3.34 13.05
N ALA A 124 5.54 -4.35 12.84
CA ALA A 124 4.10 -4.21 12.77
C ALA A 124 3.51 -3.69 14.09
N VAL A 125 2.47 -2.87 13.97
CA VAL A 125 1.67 -2.44 15.11
C VAL A 125 0.34 -3.20 15.08
N GLY A 126 0.05 -3.91 16.18
CA GLY A 126 -1.17 -4.68 16.35
C GLY A 126 -2.40 -3.79 16.55
N ARG A 127 -3.58 -4.42 16.58
CA ARG A 127 -4.86 -3.72 16.75
C ARG A 127 -4.93 -2.90 18.05
N ASP A 128 -4.30 -3.37 19.11
CA ASP A 128 -4.22 -2.70 20.41
C ASP A 128 -3.19 -1.55 20.46
N GLY A 129 -2.48 -1.29 19.36
CA GLY A 129 -1.43 -0.27 19.28
C GLY A 129 -0.09 -0.73 19.82
N ARG A 130 0.06 -2.00 20.23
CA ARG A 130 1.35 -2.55 20.66
C ARG A 130 2.18 -2.99 19.46
N ILE A 131 3.49 -2.83 19.61
CA ILE A 131 4.45 -3.31 18.61
C ILE A 131 4.59 -4.83 18.74
N ILE A 132 4.45 -5.55 17.62
CA ILE A 132 4.71 -6.98 17.55
C ILE A 132 6.22 -7.18 17.32
N THR A 133 6.93 -7.67 18.33
CA THR A 133 8.40 -7.71 18.36
C THR A 133 9.02 -8.57 17.24
N THR A 134 8.31 -9.60 16.80
CA THR A 134 8.76 -10.60 15.84
C THR A 134 8.19 -10.44 14.44
N LEU A 135 7.31 -9.45 14.20
CA LEU A 135 6.65 -9.24 12.91
C LEU A 135 7.12 -7.95 12.28
N PHE A 136 7.74 -8.06 11.11
CA PHE A 136 8.31 -6.94 10.36
C PHE A 136 7.50 -6.64 9.09
N VAL A 137 7.41 -5.36 8.73
CA VAL A 137 6.79 -4.88 7.49
C VAL A 137 7.91 -4.33 6.60
N ALA A 138 8.14 -4.99 5.47
CA ALA A 138 9.14 -4.58 4.48
C ALA A 138 8.47 -4.10 3.19
N GLY A 139 8.92 -2.97 2.67
CA GLY A 139 8.46 -2.43 1.39
C GLY A 139 7.18 -1.59 1.47
N PRO A 140 6.50 -1.37 0.34
CA PRO A 140 5.52 -0.29 0.14
C PRO A 140 4.37 -0.21 1.14
N LEU A 141 4.02 -1.31 1.84
CA LEU A 141 2.98 -1.29 2.86
C LEU A 141 3.40 -0.53 4.13
N ALA A 142 4.69 -0.24 4.36
CA ALA A 142 5.15 0.56 5.50
C ALA A 142 5.14 2.08 5.24
N ARG A 143 4.68 2.51 4.06
CA ARG A 143 4.78 3.91 3.60
C ARG A 143 4.02 4.93 4.46
N GLY A 144 3.02 4.49 5.24
CA GLY A 144 2.35 5.35 6.23
C GLY A 144 3.33 5.94 7.26
N THR A 145 4.38 5.19 7.57
CA THR A 145 5.45 5.57 8.51
C THR A 145 6.62 6.24 7.81
N PHE A 146 7.10 5.66 6.71
CA PHE A 146 8.36 6.07 6.07
C PHE A 146 8.20 7.07 4.91
N GLY A 147 6.98 7.32 4.43
CA GLY A 147 6.73 8.24 3.32
C GLY A 147 6.96 7.61 1.95
N GLU A 148 7.88 8.16 1.14
CA GLU A 148 8.18 7.63 -0.19
C GLU A 148 8.85 6.25 -0.08
N LEU A 149 8.17 5.23 -0.59
CA LEU A 149 8.60 3.83 -0.52
C LEU A 149 8.11 3.03 -1.74
N MET A 150 7.95 3.69 -2.87
CA MET A 150 7.50 3.07 -4.13
C MET A 150 8.64 2.92 -5.14
N GLY A 151 9.67 3.77 -5.04
CA GLY A 151 10.86 3.68 -5.89
C GLY A 151 11.81 2.55 -5.49
N LEU A 152 12.47 1.96 -6.48
CA LEU A 152 13.43 0.87 -6.26
C LEU A 152 14.54 1.23 -5.26
N PRO A 153 15.17 2.42 -5.31
CA PRO A 153 16.21 2.78 -4.33
C PRO A 153 15.67 2.86 -2.89
N GLU A 154 14.48 3.40 -2.71
CA GLU A 154 13.82 3.53 -1.41
C GLU A 154 13.43 2.17 -0.84
N VAL A 155 12.84 1.29 -1.67
CA VAL A 155 12.50 -0.08 -1.29
C VAL A 155 13.74 -0.88 -0.92
N ALA A 156 14.82 -0.80 -1.72
CA ALA A 156 16.07 -1.51 -1.45
C ALA A 156 16.71 -1.06 -0.12
N ARG A 157 16.75 0.25 0.13
CA ARG A 157 17.27 0.79 1.41
C ARG A 157 16.42 0.34 2.59
N HIS A 158 15.10 0.36 2.45
CA HIS A 158 14.21 -0.09 3.52
C HIS A 158 14.38 -1.58 3.81
N ALA A 159 14.50 -2.41 2.78
CA ALA A 159 14.79 -3.84 2.94
C ALA A 159 16.10 -4.08 3.71
N GLN A 160 17.14 -3.29 3.43
CA GLN A 160 18.40 -3.36 4.19
C GLN A 160 18.22 -2.97 5.67
N THR A 161 17.44 -1.93 5.96
CA THR A 161 17.10 -1.55 7.34
C THR A 161 16.37 -2.68 8.06
N VAL A 162 15.36 -3.27 7.43
CA VAL A 162 14.59 -4.40 8.00
C VAL A 162 15.50 -5.59 8.28
N ALA A 163 16.37 -5.96 7.33
CA ALA A 163 17.32 -7.05 7.52
C ALA A 163 18.27 -6.81 8.70
N THR A 164 18.71 -5.56 8.89
CA THR A 164 19.54 -5.17 10.04
C THR A 164 18.80 -5.33 11.37
N GLU A 165 17.53 -4.94 11.43
CA GLU A 165 16.70 -5.12 12.64
C GLU A 165 16.44 -6.59 12.95
N ILE A 166 16.23 -7.41 11.92
CA ILE A 166 16.09 -8.86 12.07
C ILE A 166 17.39 -9.47 12.60
N ALA A 167 18.55 -9.10 12.06
CA ALA A 167 19.84 -9.58 12.55
C ALA A 167 20.04 -9.25 14.04
N ARG A 168 19.75 -8.00 14.45
CA ARG A 168 19.80 -7.58 15.86
C ARG A 168 18.88 -8.38 16.76
N LEU A 169 17.67 -8.71 16.28
CA LEU A 169 16.72 -9.53 17.03
C LEU A 169 17.29 -10.95 17.26
N LEU A 170 17.97 -11.52 16.26
CA LEU A 170 18.57 -12.85 16.34
C LEU A 170 19.83 -12.87 17.22
N ASP A 171 20.60 -11.79 17.25
CA ASP A 171 21.80 -11.65 18.08
C ASP A 171 21.47 -11.39 19.56
N THR A 172 20.23 -11.05 19.88
CA THR A 172 19.78 -10.89 21.26
C THR A 172 19.59 -12.27 21.89
N PRO A 173 20.42 -12.69 22.88
CA PRO A 173 20.26 -14.00 23.49
C PRO A 173 18.85 -14.10 24.09
N ALA A 174 18.12 -15.15 23.71
CA ALA A 174 16.82 -15.44 24.28
C ALA A 174 17.00 -15.56 25.80
N THR A 175 16.43 -14.64 26.56
CA THR A 175 16.29 -14.80 28.01
C THR A 175 15.29 -15.93 28.23
N ILE A 176 15.76 -17.17 28.18
CA ILE A 176 15.01 -18.33 28.61
C ILE A 176 14.87 -18.18 30.12
N SER A 177 13.73 -17.66 30.58
CA SER A 177 13.30 -17.82 31.97
C SER A 177 13.01 -19.30 32.20
N ALA A 178 14.06 -20.06 32.52
CA ALA A 178 13.94 -21.36 33.14
C ALA A 178 13.46 -21.15 34.58
N ASN A 179 12.15 -21.21 34.80
CA ASN A 179 11.60 -21.44 36.13
C ASN A 179 10.60 -22.60 36.06
N ALA A 180 11.14 -23.80 35.89
CA ALA A 180 10.45 -25.04 36.14
C ALA A 180 10.94 -25.62 37.48
N ALA A 181 10.02 -25.58 38.45
CA ALA A 181 9.88 -26.53 39.56
C ALA A 181 11.14 -26.88 40.38
N ARG A 182 11.38 -26.12 41.46
CA ARG A 182 11.75 -26.76 42.74
C ARG A 182 10.48 -26.98 43.53
N GLY A 183 9.86 -28.14 43.34
CA GLY A 183 8.91 -28.67 44.32
C GLY A 183 9.68 -29.00 45.59
N SER A 184 9.47 -28.20 46.64
CA SER A 184 9.90 -28.54 47.99
C SER A 184 9.00 -29.66 48.50
N VAL A 185 9.52 -30.88 48.51
CA VAL A 185 9.03 -31.95 49.39
C VAL A 185 9.71 -31.75 50.73
N THR A 186 8.94 -31.43 51.76
CA THR A 186 9.32 -31.67 53.15
C THR A 186 8.12 -32.22 53.90
N SER A 187 8.40 -33.30 54.62
CA SER A 187 7.55 -34.09 55.51
C SER A 187 6.83 -33.28 56.59
#